data_AF-A0A8B6FN98-F1
#
_entry.id   AF-A0A8B6FN98-F1
#
_cell.length_a   1.000
_cell.length_b   1.000
_cell.length_c   1.000
_cell.angle_alpha   90.00
_cell.angle_beta   90.00
_cell.angle_gamma   90.00
#
_symmetry.space_group_name_H-M   'P 1'
#
loop_
_entity.id
_entity.type
_entity.pdbx_description
1 polymer ?
#
loop_
_entity_poly.entity_id
_entity_poly.type
_entity_poly.pdbx_seq_one_letter_code
_entity_poly.pdbx_strand_id
1 'polypeptide(L)'
;VFALEKLNRIVNVFWAEISEAIGKIEILYEDVAFKNSELAALVASKVYYHLGAFDDSLTYALGAGNLFNVNDTTEYVETIIAKCIDHYTKLRVANIDVGEGEQVMIDERLEAIVNRMFQRCLADKQFKQAVGIALETRRIDIFEKAILQADDVNSMLSYSLKVCMSLIGNRQFKKTVLQVLSKLYMGLQTPDYINVCQCFIFLDDPQSVADILERLIKGTEENLLMAYQIAFDLYDSATQQFLQRVTNSLRSTVPLPEPEKSVKTEEDKKDSEMEIDDSKTQATVATDATKATDTTTVKSEPQHPLSEEDKKIQERMKKLQTILGGDLTIGHNLQFLIRNNKTDMLILKNTKDAVRNSVCHSATVMANSFMHCGTTCDQFLRDNLEWLARATNWAKFTATASLGVIHKGHEKEALNLMSTYLPKDSGPGSAYSEGGGLYALGLIHANHGGEITEYLLNQLKDASTDMVRHGGCLGLGLAAMGTARQ
;
A
#
# COMPACT_ATOMS: atom_id res chain seq x y z
N VAL A 1 32.17 -6.91 -55.55
CA VAL A 1 32.09 -8.13 -54.70
C VAL A 1 33.44 -8.45 -54.06
N PHE A 2 34.48 -8.85 -54.81
CA PHE A 2 35.81 -9.19 -54.26
C PHE A 2 36.44 -8.08 -53.39
N ALA A 3 36.30 -6.81 -53.80
CA ALA A 3 36.78 -5.66 -53.02
C ALA A 3 36.08 -5.55 -51.65
N LEU A 4 34.76 -5.75 -51.58
CA LEU A 4 33.98 -5.66 -50.35
C LEU A 4 34.28 -6.81 -49.39
N GLU A 5 34.52 -8.02 -49.89
CA GLU A 5 34.93 -9.15 -49.06
C GLU A 5 36.31 -8.93 -48.43
N LYS A 6 37.24 -8.37 -49.21
CA LYS A 6 38.57 -8.03 -48.70
C LYS A 6 38.49 -6.90 -47.68
N LEU A 7 37.70 -5.86 -47.95
CA LEU A 7 37.43 -4.74 -47.02
C LEU A 7 36.85 -5.25 -45.69
N ASN A 8 35.86 -6.13 -45.71
CA ASN A 8 35.25 -6.69 -44.49
C ASN A 8 36.26 -7.39 -43.57
N ARG A 9 37.32 -7.99 -44.12
CA ARG A 9 38.39 -8.65 -43.34
C ARG A 9 39.39 -7.68 -42.74
N ILE A 10 39.68 -6.58 -43.45
CA ILE A 10 40.76 -5.63 -43.07
C ILE A 10 40.24 -4.38 -42.35
N VAL A 11 38.92 -4.20 -42.28
CA VAL A 11 38.27 -3.01 -41.70
C VAL A 11 38.77 -2.70 -40.29
N ASN A 12 39.03 -3.70 -39.44
CA ASN A 12 39.50 -3.44 -38.07
C ASN A 12 40.90 -2.79 -38.01
N VAL A 13 41.70 -2.92 -39.06
CA VAL A 13 43.08 -2.40 -39.11
C VAL A 13 43.17 -1.12 -39.93
N PHE A 14 42.44 -1.05 -41.05
CA PHE A 14 42.53 0.04 -42.03
C PHE A 14 41.29 0.95 -42.05
N TRP A 15 40.50 0.99 -40.98
CA TRP A 15 39.27 1.80 -40.92
C TRP A 15 39.51 3.28 -41.22
N ALA A 16 40.66 3.84 -40.83
CA ALA A 16 41.00 5.25 -41.04
C ALA A 16 41.21 5.61 -42.52
N GLU A 17 41.71 4.68 -43.35
CA GLU A 17 41.86 4.90 -44.79
C GLU A 17 40.53 4.66 -45.52
N ILE A 18 39.71 3.73 -45.01
CA ILE A 18 38.42 3.39 -45.60
C ILE A 18 37.38 4.51 -45.33
N SER A 19 37.48 5.21 -44.18
CA SER A 19 36.56 6.29 -43.83
C SER A 19 36.63 7.47 -44.80
N GLU A 20 37.81 7.80 -45.34
CA GLU A 20 37.97 8.85 -46.36
C GLU A 20 37.20 8.55 -47.66
N ALA A 21 36.96 7.26 -47.94
CA ALA A 21 36.26 6.79 -49.13
C ALA A 21 34.84 6.27 -48.86
N ILE A 22 34.27 6.53 -47.67
CA ILE A 22 32.99 5.95 -47.25
C ILE A 22 31.82 6.29 -48.19
N GLY A 23 31.81 7.50 -48.76
CA GLY A 23 30.78 7.93 -49.72
C GLY A 23 30.70 7.04 -50.96
N LYS A 24 31.80 6.37 -51.36
CA LYS A 24 31.75 5.38 -52.46
C LYS A 24 31.04 4.10 -52.05
N ILE A 25 31.13 3.71 -50.79
CA ILE A 25 30.45 2.53 -50.22
C ILE A 25 28.95 2.84 -50.07
N GLU A 26 28.59 4.07 -49.72
CA GLU A 26 27.20 4.53 -49.64
C GLU A 26 26.53 4.51 -51.00
N ILE A 27 27.18 5.04 -52.05
CA ILE A 27 26.65 4.97 -53.43
C ILE A 27 26.41 3.52 -53.86
N LEU A 28 27.31 2.60 -53.48
CA LEU A 28 27.16 1.17 -53.77
C LEU A 28 26.04 0.49 -52.97
N TYR A 29 25.70 1.04 -51.80
CA TYR A 29 24.59 0.58 -50.98
C TYR A 29 23.23 1.09 -51.52
N GLU A 30 23.19 2.34 -51.97
CA GLU A 30 21.99 2.97 -52.54
C GLU A 30 21.63 2.42 -53.94
N ASP A 31 22.59 1.83 -54.65
CA ASP A 31 22.35 1.24 -55.97
C ASP A 31 21.52 -0.05 -55.89
N VAL A 32 20.23 0.07 -56.23
CA VAL A 32 19.26 -1.03 -56.26
C VAL A 32 19.63 -2.15 -57.26
N ALA A 33 20.47 -1.86 -58.27
CA ALA A 33 20.92 -2.86 -59.23
C ALA A 33 22.05 -3.75 -58.69
N PHE A 34 22.66 -3.39 -57.55
CA PHE A 34 23.80 -4.10 -57.01
C PHE A 34 23.38 -5.28 -56.10
N LYS A 35 23.69 -6.51 -56.55
CA LYS A 35 23.28 -7.76 -55.88
C LYS A 35 23.84 -7.97 -54.47
N ASN A 36 24.92 -7.27 -54.09
CA ASN A 36 25.60 -7.44 -52.80
C ASN A 36 25.51 -6.17 -51.94
N SER A 37 24.41 -5.42 -52.03
CA SER A 37 24.15 -4.23 -51.22
C SER A 37 24.22 -4.52 -49.71
N GLU A 38 23.80 -5.70 -49.28
CA GLU A 38 23.90 -6.16 -47.88
C GLU A 38 25.36 -6.20 -47.37
N LEU A 39 26.30 -6.60 -48.22
CA LEU A 39 27.72 -6.68 -47.86
C LEU A 39 28.34 -5.28 -47.81
N ALA A 40 27.90 -4.37 -48.69
CA ALA A 40 28.30 -2.96 -48.65
C ALA A 40 27.80 -2.28 -47.37
N ALA A 41 26.55 -2.56 -46.97
CA ALA A 41 25.96 -2.08 -45.74
C ALA A 41 26.73 -2.56 -44.49
N LEU A 42 27.14 -3.83 -44.47
CA LEU A 42 27.93 -4.38 -43.37
C LEU A 42 29.31 -3.70 -43.24
N VAL A 43 29.98 -3.45 -44.37
CA VAL A 43 31.28 -2.76 -44.38
C VAL A 43 31.11 -1.30 -43.93
N ALA A 44 30.11 -0.59 -44.46
CA ALA A 44 29.81 0.78 -44.05
C ALA A 44 29.53 0.87 -42.54
N SER A 45 28.70 -0.03 -42.01
CA SER A 45 28.35 -0.06 -40.60
C SER A 45 29.57 -0.28 -39.69
N LYS A 46 30.50 -1.16 -40.07
CA LYS A 46 31.75 -1.35 -39.30
C LYS A 46 32.69 -0.15 -39.35
N VAL A 47 32.73 0.58 -40.46
CA VAL A 47 33.54 1.82 -40.55
C VAL A 47 32.93 2.90 -39.67
N TYR A 48 31.60 3.07 -39.70
CA TYR A 48 30.87 3.99 -38.82
C TYR A 48 31.00 3.64 -37.34
N TYR A 49 31.07 2.35 -37.00
CA TYR A 49 31.38 1.89 -35.64
C TYR A 49 32.75 2.41 -35.16
N HIS A 50 33.80 2.30 -35.98
CA HIS A 50 35.14 2.80 -35.62
C HIS A 50 35.23 4.33 -35.61
N LEU A 51 34.42 5.02 -36.42
CA LEU A 51 34.27 6.49 -36.40
C LEU A 51 33.51 7.00 -35.15
N GLY A 52 32.84 6.14 -34.40
CA GLY A 52 32.02 6.50 -33.25
C GLY A 52 30.62 7.04 -33.59
N ALA A 53 30.24 7.05 -34.87
CA ALA A 53 28.91 7.43 -35.33
C ALA A 53 27.96 6.22 -35.27
N PHE A 54 27.46 5.94 -34.06
CA PHE A 54 26.68 4.73 -33.79
C PHE A 54 25.27 4.73 -34.42
N ASP A 55 24.65 5.88 -34.60
CA ASP A 55 23.30 5.98 -35.19
C ASP A 55 23.32 5.62 -36.69
N ASP A 56 24.32 6.12 -37.42
CA ASP A 56 24.54 5.77 -38.82
C ASP A 56 24.95 4.29 -38.95
N SER A 57 25.84 3.84 -38.06
CA SER A 57 26.22 2.42 -37.98
C SER A 57 25.00 1.51 -37.82
N LEU A 58 24.04 1.89 -36.97
CA LEU A 58 22.81 1.13 -36.77
C LEU A 58 21.96 1.06 -38.05
N THR A 59 21.77 2.19 -38.74
CA THR A 59 21.01 2.26 -40.00
C THR A 59 21.60 1.33 -41.07
N TYR A 60 22.92 1.35 -41.25
CA TYR A 60 23.59 0.44 -42.20
C TYR A 60 23.61 -1.02 -41.71
N ALA A 61 23.65 -1.27 -40.39
CA ALA A 61 23.53 -2.62 -39.85
C ALA A 61 22.14 -3.23 -40.13
N LEU A 62 21.08 -2.43 -40.01
CA LEU A 62 19.72 -2.82 -40.40
C LEU A 62 19.63 -3.10 -41.91
N GLY A 63 20.37 -2.33 -42.72
CA GLY A 63 20.50 -2.53 -44.16
C GLY A 63 21.24 -3.80 -44.57
N ALA A 64 22.08 -4.38 -43.70
CA ALA A 64 22.82 -5.60 -43.96
C ALA A 64 21.97 -6.88 -43.80
N GLY A 65 20.76 -6.77 -43.24
CA GLY A 65 19.77 -7.85 -43.19
C GLY A 65 20.32 -9.15 -42.60
N ASN A 66 20.40 -10.19 -43.44
CA ASN A 66 20.80 -11.53 -43.01
C ASN A 66 22.32 -11.68 -42.79
N LEU A 67 23.15 -10.78 -43.32
CA LEU A 67 24.60 -10.79 -43.10
C LEU A 67 24.99 -10.26 -41.71
N PHE A 68 24.08 -9.54 -41.04
CA PHE A 68 24.26 -9.14 -39.64
C PHE A 68 23.79 -10.28 -38.72
N ASN A 69 24.75 -11.09 -38.24
CA ASN A 69 24.45 -12.21 -37.38
C ASN A 69 24.41 -11.80 -35.90
N VAL A 70 23.24 -11.88 -35.29
CA VAL A 70 23.00 -11.58 -33.86
C VAL A 70 23.67 -12.61 -32.94
N ASN A 71 24.07 -13.79 -33.47
CA ASN A 71 24.71 -14.84 -32.69
C ASN A 71 26.23 -14.65 -32.55
N ASP A 72 26.83 -13.74 -33.31
CA ASP A 72 28.26 -13.49 -33.24
C ASP A 72 28.59 -12.71 -31.95
N THR A 73 29.61 -13.16 -31.21
CA THR A 73 30.09 -12.52 -29.96
C THR A 73 31.23 -11.55 -30.22
N THR A 74 31.17 -10.82 -31.34
CA THR A 74 32.20 -9.82 -31.65
C THR A 74 31.86 -8.51 -30.94
N GLU A 75 32.86 -7.76 -30.48
CA GLU A 75 32.67 -6.46 -29.82
C GLU A 75 31.79 -5.49 -30.64
N TYR A 76 31.93 -5.55 -31.96
CA TYR A 76 31.08 -4.82 -32.90
C TYR A 76 29.60 -5.23 -32.76
N VAL A 77 29.29 -6.52 -32.82
CA VAL A 77 27.90 -6.99 -32.74
C VAL A 77 27.29 -6.69 -31.36
N GLU A 78 28.02 -6.90 -30.28
CA GLU A 78 27.54 -6.58 -28.93
C GLU A 78 27.22 -5.09 -28.76
N THR A 79 28.10 -4.22 -29.26
CA THR A 79 27.90 -2.76 -29.16
C THR A 79 26.72 -2.31 -30.03
N ILE A 80 26.59 -2.83 -31.25
CA ILE A 80 25.48 -2.50 -32.14
C ILE A 80 24.15 -3.02 -31.60
N ILE A 81 24.12 -4.22 -30.98
CA ILE A 81 22.91 -4.72 -30.30
C ILE A 81 22.54 -3.82 -29.12
N ALA A 82 23.50 -3.41 -28.29
CA ALA A 82 23.23 -2.50 -27.18
C ALA A 82 22.65 -1.17 -27.67
N LYS A 83 23.25 -0.56 -28.70
CA LYS A 83 22.74 0.67 -29.33
C LYS A 83 21.38 0.48 -30.00
N CYS A 84 21.15 -0.68 -30.60
CA CYS A 84 19.87 -1.05 -31.20
C CYS A 84 18.76 -1.09 -30.14
N ILE A 85 19.02 -1.74 -28.99
CA ILE A 85 18.07 -1.79 -27.86
C ILE A 85 17.85 -0.39 -27.28
N ASP A 86 18.90 0.39 -27.05
CA ASP A 86 18.79 1.77 -26.57
C ASP A 86 17.95 2.66 -27.51
N HIS A 87 18.15 2.53 -28.82
CA HIS A 87 17.39 3.29 -29.80
C HIS A 87 15.92 2.82 -29.87
N TYR A 88 15.70 1.50 -29.87
CA TYR A 88 14.36 0.91 -29.86
C TYR A 88 13.58 1.27 -28.59
N THR A 89 14.20 1.22 -27.41
CA THR A 89 13.58 1.62 -26.15
C THR A 89 13.19 3.10 -26.15
N LYS A 90 14.06 4.00 -26.63
CA LYS A 90 13.74 5.42 -26.78
C LYS A 90 12.52 5.67 -27.68
N LEU A 91 12.48 5.02 -28.84
CA LEU A 91 11.33 5.11 -29.77
C LEU A 91 10.06 4.58 -29.14
N ARG A 92 10.12 3.44 -28.45
CA ARG A 92 8.97 2.84 -27.75
C ARG A 92 8.45 3.71 -26.62
N VAL A 93 9.34 4.30 -25.82
CA VAL A 93 8.97 5.22 -24.74
C VAL A 93 8.31 6.46 -25.32
N ALA A 94 8.90 7.06 -26.37
CA ALA A 94 8.33 8.23 -27.04
C ALA A 94 6.93 7.94 -27.63
N ASN A 95 6.74 6.80 -28.29
CA ASN A 95 5.45 6.40 -28.88
C ASN A 95 4.35 6.12 -27.84
N ILE A 96 4.70 5.90 -26.58
CA ILE A 96 3.74 5.69 -25.50
C ILE A 96 3.40 7.01 -24.81
N ASP A 97 4.36 7.93 -24.73
CA ASP A 97 4.16 9.25 -24.16
C ASP A 97 3.40 10.18 -25.13
N VAL A 98 3.50 9.91 -26.43
CA VAL A 98 2.72 10.53 -27.52
C VAL A 98 1.45 9.69 -27.76
N GLY A 99 0.26 10.30 -27.73
CA GLY A 99 -1.02 9.60 -27.90
C GLY A 99 -1.14 8.87 -29.25
N GLU A 100 -2.11 7.94 -29.35
CA GLU A 100 -2.32 6.96 -30.44
C GLU A 100 -2.32 7.51 -31.90
N GLY A 101 -2.26 8.83 -32.11
CA GLY A 101 -2.27 9.48 -33.43
C GLY A 101 -0.91 9.92 -34.00
N GLU A 102 0.16 9.99 -33.21
CA GLU A 102 1.50 10.48 -33.63
C GLU A 102 2.62 9.44 -33.41
N GLN A 103 2.26 8.15 -33.32
CA GLN A 103 3.23 7.08 -33.15
C GLN A 103 4.16 6.99 -34.36
N VAL A 104 5.46 7.12 -34.12
CA VAL A 104 6.48 6.90 -35.15
C VAL A 104 6.47 5.42 -35.51
N MET A 105 6.28 5.09 -36.79
CA MET A 105 6.40 3.71 -37.25
C MET A 105 7.82 3.21 -36.96
N ILE A 106 7.90 2.16 -36.17
CA ILE A 106 9.17 1.50 -35.86
C ILE A 106 9.50 0.59 -37.03
N ASP A 107 10.75 0.66 -37.52
CA ASP A 107 11.24 -0.23 -38.57
C ASP A 107 11.12 -1.70 -38.13
N GLU A 108 10.43 -2.52 -38.93
CA GLU A 108 10.26 -3.95 -38.70
C GLU A 108 11.60 -4.69 -38.57
N ARG A 109 12.66 -4.20 -39.22
CA ARG A 109 14.01 -4.77 -39.12
C ARG A 109 14.60 -4.58 -37.74
N LEU A 110 14.39 -3.40 -37.15
CA LEU A 110 14.85 -3.08 -35.79
C LEU A 110 14.12 -3.98 -34.78
N GLU A 111 12.81 -4.13 -34.93
CA GLU A 111 12.02 -5.04 -34.11
C GLU A 111 12.44 -6.51 -34.29
N ALA A 112 12.75 -6.93 -35.52
CA ALA A 112 13.21 -8.28 -35.82
C ALA A 112 14.56 -8.60 -35.14
N ILE A 113 15.52 -7.67 -35.11
CA ILE A 113 16.79 -7.86 -34.40
C ILE A 113 16.56 -8.01 -32.90
N VAL A 114 15.73 -7.15 -32.31
CA VAL A 114 15.38 -7.21 -30.89
C VAL A 114 14.67 -8.54 -30.58
N ASN A 115 13.75 -9.01 -31.44
CA ASN A 115 13.08 -10.30 -31.28
C ASN A 115 14.04 -11.49 -31.36
N ARG A 116 15.00 -11.47 -32.29
CA ARG A 116 16.06 -12.49 -32.36
C ARG A 116 16.93 -12.50 -31.10
N MET A 117 17.21 -11.32 -30.54
CA MET A 117 17.94 -11.18 -29.28
C MET A 117 17.14 -11.78 -28.11
N PHE A 118 15.84 -11.52 -28.02
CA PHE A 118 14.97 -12.18 -27.03
C PHE A 118 14.95 -13.69 -27.18
N GLN A 119 14.83 -14.21 -28.41
CA GLN A 119 14.89 -15.65 -28.67
C GLN A 119 16.21 -16.26 -28.21
N ARG A 120 17.33 -15.55 -28.44
CA ARG A 120 18.65 -15.96 -27.95
C ARG A 120 18.70 -15.98 -26.42
N CYS A 121 18.26 -14.92 -25.74
CA CYS A 121 18.22 -14.89 -24.28
C CYS A 121 17.35 -16.00 -23.67
N LEU A 122 16.23 -16.33 -24.32
CA LEU A 122 15.36 -17.44 -23.90
C LEU A 122 16.02 -18.80 -24.14
N ALA A 123 16.70 -18.99 -25.28
CA ALA A 123 17.43 -20.21 -25.58
C ALA A 123 18.62 -20.44 -24.63
N ASP A 124 19.33 -19.36 -24.28
CA ASP A 124 20.47 -19.36 -23.35
C ASP A 124 20.04 -19.44 -21.87
N LYS A 125 18.74 -19.59 -21.58
CA LYS A 125 18.14 -19.63 -20.23
C LYS A 125 18.43 -18.38 -19.37
N GLN A 126 18.72 -17.25 -20.00
CA GLN A 126 18.99 -15.98 -19.32
C GLN A 126 17.69 -15.19 -19.07
N PHE A 127 16.73 -15.78 -18.34
CA PHE A 127 15.41 -15.20 -18.12
C PHE A 127 15.43 -13.85 -17.40
N LYS A 128 16.37 -13.64 -16.45
CA LYS A 128 16.50 -12.36 -15.73
C LYS A 128 16.85 -11.20 -16.66
N GLN A 129 17.70 -11.45 -17.65
CA GLN A 129 18.10 -10.47 -18.66
C GLN A 129 16.92 -10.19 -19.60
N ALA A 130 16.23 -11.24 -20.05
CA ALA A 130 15.04 -11.11 -20.87
C ALA A 130 13.94 -10.29 -20.19
N VAL A 131 13.70 -10.48 -18.89
CA VAL A 131 12.77 -9.67 -18.11
C VAL A 131 13.21 -8.21 -18.05
N GLY A 132 14.49 -7.94 -17.80
CA GLY A 132 15.02 -6.57 -17.78
C GLY A 132 14.77 -5.84 -19.09
N ILE A 133 15.17 -6.45 -20.21
CA ILE A 133 15.00 -5.86 -21.55
C ILE A 133 13.51 -5.74 -21.90
N ALA A 134 12.67 -6.70 -21.51
CA ALA A 134 11.23 -6.62 -21.75
C ALA A 134 10.59 -5.43 -21.00
N LEU A 135 11.03 -5.14 -19.78
CA LEU A 135 10.58 -3.98 -19.01
C LEU A 135 11.10 -2.66 -19.58
N GLU A 136 12.36 -2.60 -20.04
CA GLU A 136 12.93 -1.41 -20.69
C GLU A 136 12.24 -1.11 -22.02
N THR A 137 11.99 -2.14 -22.83
CA THR A 137 11.29 -2.02 -24.12
C THR A 137 9.77 -1.83 -23.99
N ARG A 138 9.26 -1.87 -22.75
CA ARG A 138 7.83 -1.81 -22.39
C ARG A 138 7.00 -2.83 -23.19
N ARG A 139 7.50 -4.07 -23.30
CA ARG A 139 6.84 -5.18 -24.01
C ARG A 139 6.34 -6.24 -23.05
N ILE A 140 5.02 -6.22 -22.84
CA ILE A 140 4.33 -7.09 -21.88
C ILE A 140 4.24 -8.53 -22.40
N ASP A 141 4.09 -8.71 -23.71
CA ASP A 141 3.98 -10.01 -24.37
C ASP A 141 5.24 -10.86 -24.17
N ILE A 142 6.42 -10.25 -24.26
CA ILE A 142 7.68 -10.95 -24.03
C ILE A 142 7.96 -11.12 -22.55
N PHE A 143 7.60 -10.13 -21.73
CA PHE A 143 7.70 -10.23 -20.28
C PHE A 143 6.92 -11.46 -19.76
N GLU A 144 5.67 -11.65 -20.21
CA GLU A 144 4.85 -12.80 -19.85
C GLU A 144 5.46 -14.12 -20.35
N LYS A 145 5.90 -14.18 -21.62
CA LYS A 145 6.56 -15.37 -22.17
C LYS A 145 7.85 -15.74 -21.42
N ALA A 146 8.66 -14.74 -21.04
CA ALA A 146 9.91 -14.96 -20.34
C ALA A 146 9.69 -15.54 -18.94
N ILE A 147 8.60 -15.16 -18.27
CA ILE A 147 8.23 -15.72 -16.96
C ILE A 147 7.71 -17.15 -17.10
N LEU A 148 6.84 -17.42 -18.07
CA LEU A 148 6.22 -18.74 -18.26
C LEU A 148 7.22 -19.81 -18.76
N GLN A 149 8.25 -19.41 -19.50
CA GLN A 149 9.30 -20.33 -19.98
C GLN A 149 10.42 -20.57 -18.96
N ALA A 150 10.44 -19.82 -17.86
CA ALA A 150 11.49 -19.95 -16.86
C ALA A 150 11.43 -21.29 -16.12
N ASP A 151 12.60 -21.85 -15.83
CA ASP A 151 12.71 -23.09 -15.04
C ASP A 151 12.12 -22.91 -13.62
N ASP A 152 12.19 -21.70 -13.05
CA ASP A 152 11.62 -21.32 -11.75
C ASP A 152 10.76 -20.05 -11.86
N VAL A 153 9.44 -20.26 -12.00
CA VAL A 153 8.45 -19.20 -12.18
C VAL A 153 8.32 -18.33 -10.92
N ASN A 154 8.36 -18.93 -9.73
CA ASN A 154 8.15 -18.22 -8.46
C ASN A 154 9.28 -17.23 -8.16
N SER A 155 10.53 -17.64 -8.37
CA SER A 155 11.68 -16.73 -8.22
C SER A 155 11.68 -15.63 -9.28
N MET A 156 11.27 -15.94 -10.51
CA MET A 156 11.18 -14.93 -11.58
C MET A 156 10.08 -13.90 -11.32
N LEU A 157 8.92 -14.31 -10.82
CA LEU A 157 7.85 -13.40 -10.43
C LEU A 157 8.30 -12.46 -9.29
N SER A 158 8.94 -13.01 -8.26
CA SER A 158 9.47 -12.22 -7.13
C SER A 158 10.55 -11.23 -7.58
N TYR A 159 11.45 -11.66 -8.47
CA TYR A 159 12.44 -10.79 -9.10
C TYR A 159 11.77 -9.67 -9.92
N SER A 160 10.78 -10.02 -10.74
CA SER A 160 10.05 -9.09 -11.58
C SER A 160 9.30 -8.04 -10.77
N LEU A 161 8.69 -8.43 -9.64
CA LEU A 161 8.07 -7.50 -8.70
C LEU A 161 9.10 -6.52 -8.12
N LYS A 162 10.26 -7.01 -7.67
CA LYS A 162 11.34 -6.17 -7.14
C LYS A 162 11.87 -5.17 -8.18
N VAL A 163 12.06 -5.61 -9.42
CA VAL A 163 12.50 -4.74 -10.54
C VAL A 163 11.40 -3.72 -10.87
N CYS A 164 10.14 -4.14 -10.94
CA CYS A 164 8.99 -3.25 -11.16
C CYS A 164 8.89 -2.16 -10.08
N MET A 165 9.17 -2.52 -8.82
CA MET A 165 9.09 -1.58 -7.70
C MET A 165 10.25 -0.58 -7.66
N SER A 166 11.44 -0.95 -8.14
CA SER A 166 12.66 -0.14 -8.05
C SER A 166 12.99 0.64 -9.33
N LEU A 167 12.80 0.05 -10.51
CA LEU A 167 13.28 0.59 -11.79
C LEU A 167 12.21 1.40 -12.53
N ILE A 168 10.93 1.05 -12.38
CA ILE A 168 9.85 1.66 -13.17
C ILE A 168 9.37 2.96 -12.53
N GLY A 169 9.75 4.09 -13.12
CA GLY A 169 9.28 5.42 -12.71
C GLY A 169 7.88 5.79 -13.21
N ASN A 170 7.47 5.30 -14.39
CA ASN A 170 6.16 5.65 -14.97
C ASN A 170 5.02 4.89 -14.26
N ARG A 171 4.11 5.63 -13.62
CA ARG A 171 2.97 5.06 -12.86
C ARG A 171 2.01 4.24 -13.72
N GLN A 172 1.72 4.65 -14.95
CA GLN A 172 0.77 3.95 -15.82
C GLN A 172 1.32 2.61 -16.27
N PHE A 173 2.58 2.59 -16.73
CA PHE A 173 3.25 1.36 -17.12
C PHE A 173 3.44 0.41 -15.92
N LYS A 174 3.78 0.96 -14.75
CA LYS A 174 3.86 0.20 -13.50
C LYS A 174 2.53 -0.49 -13.17
N LYS A 175 1.39 0.20 -13.33
CA LYS A 175 0.06 -0.41 -13.16
C LYS A 175 -0.17 -1.56 -14.14
N THR A 176 0.13 -1.40 -15.43
CA THR A 176 -0.07 -2.48 -16.41
C THR A 176 0.80 -3.70 -16.10
N VAL A 177 2.05 -3.51 -15.67
CA VAL A 177 2.94 -4.61 -15.29
C VAL A 177 2.43 -5.32 -14.04
N LEU A 178 2.00 -4.58 -13.02
CA LEU A 178 1.44 -5.16 -11.79
C LEU A 178 0.14 -5.94 -12.05
N GLN A 179 -0.71 -5.48 -12.98
CA GLN A 179 -1.91 -6.21 -13.40
C GLN A 179 -1.59 -7.53 -14.10
N VAL A 180 -0.50 -7.59 -14.86
CA VAL A 180 -0.06 -8.83 -15.52
C VAL A 180 0.55 -9.77 -14.48
N LEU A 181 1.39 -9.24 -13.58
CA LEU A 181 1.97 -10.01 -12.48
C LEU A 181 0.88 -10.64 -11.60
N SER A 182 -0.17 -9.89 -11.23
CA SER A 182 -1.26 -10.44 -10.41
C SER A 182 -2.01 -11.58 -11.10
N LYS A 183 -2.24 -11.47 -12.42
CA LYS A 183 -2.82 -12.56 -13.22
C LYS A 183 -1.92 -13.79 -13.27
N LEU A 184 -0.61 -13.59 -13.44
CA LEU A 184 0.37 -14.69 -13.47
C LEU A 184 0.47 -15.40 -12.12
N TYR A 185 0.48 -14.65 -11.02
CA TYR A 185 0.45 -15.23 -9.68
C TYR A 185 -0.84 -16.03 -9.41
N MET A 186 -1.98 -15.58 -9.91
CA MET A 186 -3.25 -16.34 -9.81
C MET A 186 -3.28 -17.59 -10.69
N GLY A 187 -2.52 -17.62 -11.79
CA GLY A 187 -2.46 -18.76 -12.72
C GLY A 187 -1.55 -19.91 -12.27
N LEU A 188 -0.82 -19.76 -11.16
CA LEU A 188 0.02 -20.81 -10.60
C LEU A 188 -0.81 -21.95 -10.01
N GLN A 189 -0.24 -23.17 -9.98
CA GLN A 189 -0.88 -24.35 -9.37
C GLN A 189 -1.23 -24.11 -7.90
N THR A 190 -0.36 -23.39 -7.18
CA THR A 190 -0.60 -22.85 -5.85
C THR A 190 -0.50 -21.33 -5.91
N PRO A 191 -1.63 -20.60 -5.90
CA PRO A 191 -1.60 -19.15 -5.96
C PRO A 191 -0.88 -18.55 -4.75
N ASP A 192 0.06 -17.66 -5.02
CA ASP A 192 0.73 -16.88 -3.97
C ASP A 192 -0.09 -15.63 -3.65
N TYR A 193 -1.01 -15.78 -2.71
CA TYR A 193 -1.94 -14.72 -2.34
C TYR A 193 -1.28 -13.50 -1.68
N ILE A 194 -0.11 -13.66 -1.05
CA ILE A 194 0.59 -12.56 -0.38
C ILE A 194 1.10 -11.57 -1.43
N ASN A 195 1.84 -12.07 -2.42
CA ASN A 195 2.37 -11.25 -3.51
C ASN A 195 1.25 -10.64 -4.38
N VAL A 196 0.14 -11.37 -4.57
CA VAL A 196 -1.06 -10.83 -5.24
C VAL A 196 -1.64 -9.65 -4.48
N CYS A 197 -1.81 -9.76 -3.16
CA CYS A 197 -2.34 -8.69 -2.35
C CYS A 197 -1.40 -7.48 -2.34
N GLN A 198 -0.09 -7.68 -2.27
CA GLN A 198 0.89 -6.59 -2.43
C GLN A 198 0.73 -5.87 -3.77
N CYS A 199 0.56 -6.61 -4.87
CA CYS A 199 0.29 -6.02 -6.18
C CYS A 199 -1.00 -5.17 -6.15
N PHE A 200 -2.08 -5.67 -5.53
CA PHE A 200 -3.34 -4.94 -5.45
C PHE A 200 -3.29 -3.69 -4.56
N ILE A 201 -2.49 -3.71 -3.48
CA ILE A 201 -2.21 -2.51 -2.67
C ILE A 201 -1.60 -1.41 -3.55
N PHE A 202 -0.61 -1.75 -4.39
CA PHE A 202 0.01 -0.78 -5.29
C PHE A 202 -0.88 -0.35 -6.46
N LEU A 203 -1.80 -1.22 -6.88
CA LEU A 203 -2.81 -0.90 -7.90
C LEU A 203 -3.96 -0.03 -7.36
N ASP A 204 -4.12 0.07 -6.03
CA ASP A 204 -5.26 0.68 -5.33
C ASP A 204 -6.59 0.04 -5.74
N ASP A 205 -6.61 -1.30 -5.84
CA ASP A 205 -7.81 -2.09 -6.15
C ASP A 205 -8.32 -2.88 -4.92
N PRO A 206 -9.21 -2.29 -4.10
CA PRO A 206 -9.73 -2.93 -2.89
C PRO A 206 -10.76 -4.03 -3.18
N GLN A 207 -11.45 -3.99 -4.32
CA GLN A 207 -12.49 -4.98 -4.64
C GLN A 207 -11.88 -6.35 -4.91
N SER A 208 -10.84 -6.40 -5.73
CA SER A 208 -10.12 -7.65 -6.02
C SER A 208 -9.59 -8.33 -4.76
N VAL A 209 -9.11 -7.56 -3.76
CA VAL A 209 -8.66 -8.10 -2.47
C VAL A 209 -9.83 -8.64 -1.65
N ALA A 210 -10.96 -7.92 -1.61
CA ALA A 210 -12.16 -8.39 -0.92
C ALA A 210 -12.68 -9.71 -1.50
N ASP A 211 -12.71 -9.83 -2.83
CA ASP A 211 -13.14 -11.05 -3.53
C ASP A 211 -12.23 -12.26 -3.23
N ILE A 212 -10.91 -12.03 -3.16
CA ILE A 212 -9.95 -13.07 -2.74
C ILE A 212 -10.22 -13.52 -1.31
N LEU A 213 -10.35 -12.58 -0.38
CA LEU A 213 -10.59 -12.88 1.03
C LEU A 213 -11.92 -13.63 1.21
N GLU A 214 -12.97 -13.22 0.51
CA GLU A 214 -14.26 -13.91 0.51
C GLU A 214 -14.14 -15.35 -0.01
N ARG A 215 -13.43 -15.55 -1.13
CA ARG A 215 -13.18 -16.88 -1.69
C ARG A 215 -12.39 -17.78 -0.73
N LEU A 216 -11.42 -17.23 -0.03
CA LEU A 216 -10.59 -17.97 0.92
C LEU A 216 -11.37 -18.34 2.19
N ILE A 217 -12.25 -17.46 2.71
CA ILE A 217 -13.09 -17.75 3.89
C ILE A 217 -14.09 -18.88 3.63
N LYS A 218 -14.67 -18.92 2.42
CA LYS A 218 -15.61 -19.98 1.98
C LYS A 218 -14.93 -21.32 1.70
N GLY A 219 -13.60 -21.36 1.69
CA GLY A 219 -12.80 -22.54 1.40
C GLY A 219 -12.57 -23.48 2.60
N THR A 220 -11.52 -24.29 2.47
CA THR A 220 -11.01 -25.22 3.49
C THR A 220 -10.40 -24.47 4.68
N GLU A 221 -10.10 -25.18 5.77
CA GLU A 221 -9.41 -24.57 6.93
C GLU A 221 -8.04 -24.01 6.56
N GLU A 222 -7.26 -24.66 5.68
CA GLU A 222 -5.99 -24.12 5.21
C GLU A 222 -6.16 -22.75 4.51
N ASN A 223 -7.20 -22.61 3.68
CA ASN A 223 -7.52 -21.33 3.03
C ASN A 223 -7.94 -20.26 4.04
N LEU A 224 -8.61 -20.65 5.12
CA LEU A 224 -8.94 -19.74 6.22
C LEU A 224 -7.69 -19.23 6.94
N LEU A 225 -6.70 -20.11 7.21
CA LEU A 225 -5.43 -19.70 7.80
C LEU A 225 -4.69 -18.72 6.86
N MET A 226 -4.70 -19.00 5.55
CA MET A 226 -4.13 -18.09 4.54
C MET A 226 -4.86 -16.74 4.52
N ALA A 227 -6.19 -16.72 4.64
CA ALA A 227 -6.96 -15.47 4.72
C ALA A 227 -6.55 -14.62 5.93
N TYR A 228 -6.30 -15.24 7.09
CA TYR A 228 -5.83 -14.52 8.26
C TYR A 228 -4.41 -13.98 8.09
N GLN A 229 -3.50 -14.75 7.47
CA GLN A 229 -2.16 -14.26 7.16
C GLN A 229 -2.21 -13.03 6.24
N ILE A 230 -3.01 -13.09 5.18
CA ILE A 230 -3.22 -11.97 4.26
C ILE A 230 -3.81 -10.77 5.00
N ALA A 231 -4.74 -10.97 5.93
CA ALA A 231 -5.34 -9.87 6.69
C ALA A 231 -4.33 -9.17 7.60
N PHE A 232 -3.43 -9.91 8.25
CA PHE A 232 -2.34 -9.32 9.03
C PHE A 232 -1.36 -8.56 8.13
N ASP A 233 -0.93 -9.16 7.02
CA ASP A 233 -0.04 -8.50 6.05
C ASP A 233 -0.68 -7.25 5.45
N LEU A 234 -1.98 -7.29 5.18
CA LEU A 234 -2.74 -6.16 4.66
C LEU A 234 -2.83 -5.03 5.70
N TYR A 235 -3.07 -5.36 6.96
CA TYR A 235 -3.08 -4.37 8.04
C TYR A 235 -1.73 -3.66 8.20
N ASP A 236 -0.62 -4.40 8.09
CA ASP A 236 0.73 -3.83 8.22
C ASP A 236 1.19 -3.05 6.96
N SER A 237 0.79 -3.50 5.77
CA SER A 237 1.32 -2.98 4.49
C SER A 237 0.43 -1.95 3.80
N ALA A 238 -0.89 -2.00 4.00
CA ALA A 238 -1.83 -1.13 3.29
C ALA A 238 -2.09 0.19 4.01
N THR A 239 -2.63 1.17 3.28
CA THR A 239 -3.05 2.45 3.88
C THR A 239 -4.39 2.30 4.60
N GLN A 240 -4.64 3.14 5.60
CA GLN A 240 -5.91 3.14 6.36
C GLN A 240 -7.14 3.28 5.45
N GLN A 241 -7.05 4.14 4.43
CA GLN A 241 -8.13 4.34 3.46
C GLN A 241 -8.41 3.06 2.66
N PHE A 242 -7.36 2.34 2.26
CA PHE A 242 -7.49 1.07 1.54
C PHE A 242 -8.17 0.01 2.41
N LEU A 243 -7.71 -0.16 3.66
CA LEU A 243 -8.31 -1.08 4.62
C LEU A 243 -9.81 -0.81 4.83
N GLN A 244 -10.19 0.45 5.02
CA GLN A 244 -11.60 0.84 5.18
C GLN A 244 -12.44 0.48 3.94
N ARG A 245 -11.92 0.72 2.73
CA ARG A 245 -12.60 0.32 1.49
C ARG A 245 -12.76 -1.19 1.40
N VAL A 246 -11.72 -1.97 1.70
CA VAL A 246 -11.78 -3.44 1.71
C VAL A 246 -12.79 -3.93 2.74
N THR A 247 -12.76 -3.42 3.97
CA THR A 247 -13.74 -3.78 5.01
C THR A 247 -15.17 -3.43 4.62
N ASN A 248 -15.39 -2.28 3.98
CA ASN A 248 -16.70 -1.88 3.50
C ASN A 248 -17.19 -2.78 2.35
N SER A 249 -16.31 -3.16 1.41
CA SER A 249 -16.62 -4.13 0.36
C SER A 249 -17.00 -5.49 0.94
N LEU A 250 -16.24 -5.99 1.92
CA LEU A 250 -16.54 -7.25 2.62
C LEU A 250 -17.86 -7.21 3.41
N ARG A 251 -18.28 -6.03 3.91
CA ARG A 251 -19.58 -5.85 4.57
C ARG A 251 -20.74 -5.80 3.58
N SER A 252 -20.51 -5.34 2.35
CA SER A 252 -21.56 -5.22 1.34
C SER A 252 -21.96 -6.55 0.70
N THR A 253 -21.04 -7.53 0.66
CA THR A 253 -21.30 -8.85 0.05
C THR A 253 -22.06 -9.80 0.97
N VAL A 254 -22.13 -9.52 2.27
CA VAL A 254 -22.89 -10.31 3.25
C VAL A 254 -23.82 -9.38 4.03
N PRO A 255 -25.16 -9.52 3.90
CA PRO A 255 -26.11 -8.82 4.75
C PRO A 255 -25.93 -9.30 6.19
N LEU A 256 -25.12 -8.59 6.98
CA LEU A 256 -25.15 -8.73 8.42
C LEU A 256 -26.44 -8.07 8.92
N PRO A 257 -27.28 -8.73 9.73
CA PRO A 257 -28.32 -8.02 10.46
C PRO A 257 -27.64 -6.98 11.36
N GLU A 258 -28.20 -5.77 11.38
CA GLU A 258 -27.74 -4.68 12.24
C GLU A 258 -27.60 -5.18 13.70
N PRO A 259 -26.64 -4.64 14.47
CA PRO A 259 -26.47 -5.05 15.87
C PRO A 259 -27.77 -4.82 16.64
N GLU A 260 -28.23 -5.88 17.31
CA GLU A 260 -29.33 -5.85 18.26
C GLU A 260 -29.12 -4.69 19.24
N LYS A 261 -30.06 -3.73 19.22
CA LYS A 261 -30.19 -2.76 20.31
C LYS A 261 -30.37 -3.57 21.59
N SER A 262 -29.45 -3.39 22.52
CA SER A 262 -29.47 -3.98 23.85
C SER A 262 -30.85 -3.79 24.49
N VAL A 263 -31.58 -4.90 24.61
CA VAL A 263 -32.68 -5.00 25.57
C VAL A 263 -32.05 -4.85 26.95
N LYS A 264 -32.35 -3.75 27.62
CA LYS A 264 -32.07 -3.58 29.04
C LYS A 264 -32.85 -4.65 29.80
N THR A 265 -32.16 -5.65 30.32
CA THR A 265 -32.65 -6.49 31.40
C THR A 265 -32.65 -5.65 32.67
N GLU A 266 -33.84 -5.22 33.10
CA GLU A 266 -34.08 -4.75 34.46
C GLU A 266 -34.25 -5.97 35.37
N GLU A 267 -33.27 -6.27 36.21
CA GLU A 267 -33.49 -6.96 37.48
C GLU A 267 -32.51 -6.40 38.53
N ASP A 268 -33.03 -5.56 39.43
CA ASP A 268 -32.82 -5.69 40.89
C ASP A 268 -33.33 -4.45 41.63
N LYS A 269 -34.60 -4.51 42.08
CA LYS A 269 -35.01 -3.87 43.33
C LYS A 269 -36.00 -4.80 44.04
N LYS A 270 -35.48 -5.50 45.05
CA LYS A 270 -36.25 -6.22 46.06
C LYS A 270 -37.16 -5.26 46.83
N ASP A 271 -38.35 -5.78 47.05
CA ASP A 271 -39.45 -5.32 47.88
C ASP A 271 -39.08 -4.61 49.18
N SER A 272 -39.81 -3.52 49.43
CA SER A 272 -40.24 -3.10 50.77
C SER A 272 -41.60 -2.43 50.60
N GLU A 273 -42.66 -3.24 50.47
CA GLU A 273 -44.04 -2.76 50.60
C GLU A 273 -44.39 -2.56 52.08
N MET A 274 -44.91 -1.38 52.40
CA MET A 274 -45.95 -1.21 53.41
C MET A 274 -47.08 -0.40 52.77
N GLU A 275 -48.28 -0.94 52.91
CA GLU A 275 -49.56 -0.49 52.38
C GLU A 275 -49.91 0.97 52.70
N ILE A 276 -50.73 1.60 51.84
CA ILE A 276 -52.15 1.94 52.10
C ILE A 276 -52.70 2.70 50.88
N ASP A 277 -53.69 2.07 50.24
CA ASP A 277 -55.02 2.58 49.85
C ASP A 277 -55.18 4.08 49.47
N ASP A 278 -55.75 4.38 48.29
CA ASP A 278 -57.22 4.45 48.12
C ASP A 278 -57.65 5.13 46.79
N SER A 279 -58.59 4.46 46.13
CA SER A 279 -59.73 4.90 45.31
C SER A 279 -59.67 5.81 44.04
N LYS A 280 -60.44 5.30 43.04
CA LYS A 280 -61.36 5.98 42.07
C LYS A 280 -60.69 6.66 40.85
N THR A 281 -61.18 6.58 39.60
CA THR A 281 -62.53 6.32 39.04
C THR A 281 -62.43 5.90 37.57
N GLN A 282 -63.42 5.14 37.11
CA GLN A 282 -63.75 4.79 35.71
C GLN A 282 -64.20 5.99 34.85
N ALA A 283 -64.00 5.90 33.52
CA ALA A 283 -64.96 6.21 32.42
C ALA A 283 -64.19 6.39 31.08
N THR A 284 -64.16 5.46 30.12
CA THR A 284 -65.17 5.09 29.08
C THR A 284 -65.29 6.05 27.86
N VAL A 285 -64.89 5.51 26.70
CA VAL A 285 -65.39 5.58 25.29
C VAL A 285 -65.40 6.89 24.45
N ALA A 286 -64.85 6.78 23.22
CA ALA A 286 -65.39 7.26 21.93
C ALA A 286 -64.55 6.65 20.77
N THR A 287 -65.00 5.64 20.01
CA THR A 287 -65.73 5.65 18.72
C THR A 287 -65.14 6.46 17.55
N ASP A 288 -64.41 5.76 16.68
CA ASP A 288 -64.62 5.49 15.22
C ASP A 288 -64.78 6.60 14.14
N ALA A 289 -64.28 6.23 12.93
CA ALA A 289 -64.45 6.78 11.57
C ALA A 289 -63.61 8.03 11.15
N THR A 290 -62.94 8.16 9.99
CA THR A 290 -62.93 7.42 8.69
C THR A 290 -61.81 7.94 7.74
N LYS A 291 -61.24 7.03 6.89
CA LYS A 291 -60.72 7.17 5.48
C LYS A 291 -59.58 8.17 5.18
N ALA A 292 -58.64 7.98 4.24
CA ALA A 292 -58.12 6.96 3.29
C ALA A 292 -56.73 7.50 2.84
N THR A 293 -55.70 6.75 2.44
CA THR A 293 -55.50 6.09 1.12
C THR A 293 -54.15 5.34 1.08
N ASP A 294 -54.16 4.19 0.39
CA ASP A 294 -53.07 3.51 -0.35
C ASP A 294 -51.77 3.10 0.34
N THR A 295 -51.81 1.91 0.95
CA THR A 295 -50.64 1.02 1.12
C THR A 295 -50.70 -0.09 0.08
N THR A 296 -49.81 -0.03 -0.92
CA THR A 296 -49.50 -1.17 -1.77
C THR A 296 -48.62 -2.14 -0.99
N THR A 297 -49.23 -3.26 -0.63
CA THR A 297 -48.59 -4.42 0.00
C THR A 297 -47.61 -5.08 -0.97
N VAL A 298 -46.31 -4.94 -0.72
CA VAL A 298 -45.32 -5.93 -1.15
C VAL A 298 -45.05 -6.84 0.04
N LYS A 299 -45.46 -8.10 -0.15
CA LYS A 299 -45.40 -9.18 0.82
C LYS A 299 -43.96 -9.39 1.28
N SER A 300 -43.79 -9.39 2.59
CA SER A 300 -42.66 -9.99 3.29
C SER A 300 -42.59 -11.48 2.96
N GLU A 301 -41.58 -11.89 2.20
CA GLU A 301 -41.23 -13.31 2.10
C GLU A 301 -40.47 -13.77 3.36
N PRO A 302 -40.62 -15.05 3.76
CA PRO A 302 -40.27 -15.53 5.09
C PRO A 302 -38.76 -15.72 5.26
N GLN A 303 -38.25 -15.34 6.43
CA GLN A 303 -36.91 -15.67 6.90
C GLN A 303 -36.66 -17.18 6.80
N HIS A 304 -35.80 -17.60 5.86
CA HIS A 304 -35.18 -18.91 5.91
C HIS A 304 -34.22 -18.96 7.11
N PRO A 305 -34.27 -19.99 7.97
CA PRO A 305 -33.31 -20.15 9.05
C PRO A 305 -31.91 -20.36 8.46
N LEU A 306 -30.96 -19.49 8.84
CA LEU A 306 -29.54 -19.57 8.43
C LEU A 306 -28.99 -20.98 8.72
N SER A 307 -28.37 -21.59 7.71
CA SER A 307 -27.71 -22.89 7.84
C SER A 307 -26.56 -22.81 8.85
N GLU A 308 -26.22 -23.92 9.52
CA GLU A 308 -25.07 -23.99 10.45
C GLU A 308 -23.73 -23.64 9.76
N GLU A 309 -23.66 -23.79 8.44
CA GLU A 309 -22.51 -23.37 7.63
C GLU A 309 -22.44 -21.84 7.45
N ASP A 310 -23.59 -21.18 7.27
CA ASP A 310 -23.67 -19.73 7.13
C ASP A 310 -23.27 -19.03 8.44
N LYS A 311 -23.66 -19.60 9.59
CA LYS A 311 -23.24 -19.11 10.91
C LYS A 311 -21.72 -19.21 11.10
N LYS A 312 -21.10 -20.32 10.66
CA LYS A 312 -19.63 -20.49 10.72
C LYS A 312 -18.91 -19.50 9.82
N ILE A 313 -19.43 -19.26 8.61
CA ILE A 313 -18.87 -18.26 7.68
C ILE A 313 -18.99 -16.87 8.29
N GLN A 314 -20.11 -16.55 8.94
CA GLN A 314 -20.31 -15.28 9.62
C GLN A 314 -19.32 -15.08 10.78
N GLU A 315 -19.05 -16.12 11.59
CA GLU A 315 -18.03 -16.05 12.64
C GLU A 315 -16.62 -15.86 12.09
N ARG A 316 -16.26 -16.58 11.01
CA ARG A 316 -14.97 -16.42 10.32
C ARG A 316 -14.82 -15.01 9.77
N MET A 317 -15.86 -14.46 9.17
CA MET A 317 -15.88 -13.09 8.65
C MET A 317 -15.74 -12.06 9.78
N LYS A 318 -16.42 -12.27 10.91
CA LYS A 318 -16.28 -11.39 12.10
C LYS A 318 -14.84 -11.38 12.61
N LYS A 319 -14.19 -12.56 12.70
CA LYS A 319 -12.77 -12.67 13.06
C LYS A 319 -11.87 -11.93 12.07
N LEU A 320 -12.13 -12.08 10.76
CA LEU A 320 -11.37 -11.36 9.74
C LEU A 320 -11.52 -9.84 9.89
N GLN A 321 -12.73 -9.34 10.13
CA GLN A 321 -12.97 -7.91 10.37
C GLN A 321 -12.24 -7.41 11.62
N THR A 322 -12.15 -8.22 12.69
CA THR A 322 -11.37 -7.87 13.89
C THR A 322 -9.86 -7.81 13.59
N ILE A 323 -9.34 -8.66 12.71
CA ILE A 323 -7.93 -8.61 12.28
C ILE A 323 -7.67 -7.36 11.43
N LEU A 324 -8.50 -7.12 10.41
CA LEU A 324 -8.40 -5.95 9.53
C LEU A 324 -8.62 -4.62 10.27
N GLY A 325 -9.40 -4.65 11.36
CA GLY A 325 -9.61 -3.51 12.25
C GLY A 325 -8.42 -3.19 13.16
N GLY A 326 -7.45 -4.10 13.30
CA GLY A 326 -6.24 -3.87 14.09
C GLY A 326 -6.36 -4.17 15.58
N ASP A 327 -7.56 -4.39 16.11
CA ASP A 327 -7.81 -4.61 17.55
C ASP A 327 -6.92 -5.72 18.14
N LEU A 328 -6.76 -6.83 17.41
CA LEU A 328 -5.92 -7.96 17.84
C LEU A 328 -4.44 -7.60 17.80
N THR A 329 -3.98 -6.95 16.72
CA THR A 329 -2.59 -6.54 16.55
C THR A 329 -2.18 -5.54 17.63
N ILE A 330 -3.02 -4.55 17.91
CA ILE A 330 -2.82 -3.56 18.97
C ILE A 330 -2.79 -4.26 20.33
N GLY A 331 -3.75 -5.14 20.61
CA GLY A 331 -3.83 -5.88 21.87
C GLY A 331 -2.61 -6.77 22.13
N HIS A 332 -2.12 -7.49 21.12
CA HIS A 332 -0.92 -8.32 21.24
C HIS A 332 0.35 -7.49 21.42
N ASN A 333 0.50 -6.39 20.67
CA ASN A 333 1.62 -5.46 20.83
C ASN A 333 1.64 -4.84 22.24
N LEU A 334 0.47 -4.44 22.76
CA LEU A 334 0.31 -3.93 24.12
C LEU A 334 0.74 -4.97 25.16
N GLN A 335 0.25 -6.22 25.06
CA GLN A 335 0.65 -7.29 25.97
C GLN A 335 2.16 -7.58 25.92
N PHE A 336 2.75 -7.53 24.73
CA PHE A 336 4.18 -7.71 24.55
C PHE A 336 4.97 -6.61 25.26
N LEU A 337 4.61 -5.34 25.06
CA LEU A 337 5.30 -4.19 25.64
C LEU A 337 5.17 -4.14 27.17
N ILE A 338 3.99 -4.47 27.71
CA ILE A 338 3.77 -4.54 29.17
C ILE A 338 4.65 -5.63 29.79
N ARG A 339 4.70 -6.84 29.19
CA ARG A 339 5.45 -7.97 29.75
C ARG A 339 6.96 -7.84 29.57
N ASN A 340 7.41 -7.29 28.46
CA ASN A 340 8.83 -7.16 28.12
C ASN A 340 9.37 -5.74 28.33
N ASN A 341 8.90 -5.05 29.37
CA ASN A 341 9.43 -3.75 29.72
C ASN A 341 10.84 -3.88 30.36
N LYS A 342 11.86 -3.35 29.68
CA LYS A 342 13.26 -3.33 30.12
C LYS A 342 13.80 -1.91 30.38
N THR A 343 12.91 -0.95 30.62
CA THR A 343 13.31 0.43 30.93
C THR A 343 14.05 0.51 32.26
N ASP A 344 15.12 1.31 32.31
CA ASP A 344 15.83 1.61 33.55
C ASP A 344 15.36 2.94 34.16
N MET A 345 14.71 2.86 35.31
CA MET A 345 14.20 4.01 36.04
C MET A 345 15.31 4.87 36.67
N LEU A 346 16.52 4.34 36.85
CA LEU A 346 17.65 5.10 37.39
C LEU A 346 18.09 6.20 36.44
N ILE A 347 18.06 5.95 35.13
CA ILE A 347 18.37 6.95 34.11
C ILE A 347 17.41 8.13 34.22
N LEU A 348 16.11 7.87 34.38
CA LEU A 348 15.09 8.91 34.53
C LEU A 348 15.25 9.69 35.84
N LYS A 349 15.61 9.03 36.94
CA LYS A 349 15.92 9.70 38.22
C LYS A 349 17.11 10.64 38.08
N ASN A 350 18.23 10.16 37.54
CA ASN A 350 19.42 10.97 37.32
C ASN A 350 19.15 12.15 36.38
N THR A 351 18.35 11.93 35.33
CA THR A 351 17.95 12.97 34.38
C THR A 351 17.09 14.03 35.07
N LYS A 352 16.10 13.62 35.87
CA LYS A 352 15.23 14.52 36.64
C LYS A 352 16.04 15.38 37.61
N ASP A 353 17.00 14.79 38.33
CA ASP A 353 17.82 15.52 39.31
C ASP A 353 18.72 16.59 38.67
N ALA A 354 19.06 16.43 37.39
CA ALA A 354 19.78 17.43 36.61
C ALA A 354 18.90 18.57 36.06
N VAL A 355 17.57 18.43 36.11
CA VAL A 355 16.63 19.43 35.56
C VAL A 355 16.58 20.69 36.43
N ARG A 356 16.91 21.84 35.83
CA ARG A 356 16.79 23.16 36.50
C ARG A 356 15.81 24.13 35.84
N ASN A 357 15.46 23.92 34.58
CA ASN A 357 14.64 24.83 33.77
C ASN A 357 13.36 24.14 33.25
N SER A 358 12.34 24.95 32.92
CA SER A 358 11.04 24.47 32.40
C SER A 358 11.16 23.69 31.08
N VAL A 359 12.09 24.06 30.20
CA VAL A 359 12.36 23.31 28.95
C VAL A 359 12.86 21.90 29.25
N CYS A 360 13.76 21.78 30.23
CA CYS A 360 14.29 20.50 30.66
C CYS A 360 13.21 19.63 31.34
N HIS A 361 12.24 20.24 32.03
CA HIS A 361 11.06 19.52 32.54
C HIS A 361 10.27 18.86 31.40
N SER A 362 9.90 19.61 30.35
CA SER A 362 9.22 19.03 29.18
C SER A 362 10.06 17.95 28.49
N ALA A 363 11.36 18.16 28.37
CA ALA A 363 12.27 17.18 27.77
C ALA A 363 12.30 15.85 28.56
N THR A 364 12.39 15.91 29.89
CA THR A 364 12.37 14.70 30.74
C THR A 364 11.04 13.97 30.66
N VAL A 365 9.91 14.70 30.63
CA VAL A 365 8.58 14.09 30.51
C VAL A 365 8.38 13.44 29.12
N MET A 366 8.85 14.09 28.05
CA MET A 366 8.85 13.50 26.71
C MET A 366 9.75 12.26 26.63
N ALA A 367 10.95 12.32 27.21
CA ALA A 367 11.87 11.18 27.25
C ALA A 367 11.25 9.98 27.97
N ASN A 368 10.63 10.21 29.14
CA ASN A 368 9.85 9.18 29.85
C ASN A 368 8.75 8.60 28.95
N SER A 369 8.01 9.46 28.25
CA SER A 369 6.91 9.01 27.39
C SER A 369 7.36 8.11 26.23
N PHE A 370 8.53 8.38 25.63
CA PHE A 370 9.08 7.54 24.58
C PHE A 370 9.66 6.24 25.12
N MET A 371 10.34 6.29 26.27
CA MET A 371 10.87 5.09 26.93
C MET A 371 9.76 4.11 27.33
N HIS A 372 8.61 4.64 27.75
CA HIS A 372 7.46 3.88 28.24
C HIS A 372 6.29 3.81 27.24
N CYS A 373 6.54 4.08 25.95
CA CYS A 373 5.49 4.12 24.93
C CYS A 373 4.77 2.76 24.85
N GLY A 374 3.45 2.75 25.12
CA GLY A 374 2.62 1.55 25.08
C GLY A 374 2.93 0.51 26.18
N THR A 375 3.71 0.84 27.21
CA THR A 375 3.95 -0.08 28.34
C THR A 375 2.97 0.12 29.49
N THR A 376 2.06 1.11 29.37
CA THR A 376 1.10 1.54 30.41
C THR A 376 1.73 1.82 31.79
N CYS A 377 3.03 2.05 31.84
CA CYS A 377 3.79 2.24 33.07
C CYS A 377 4.00 3.74 33.28
N ASP A 378 3.11 4.34 34.06
CA ASP A 378 3.16 5.76 34.43
C ASP A 378 3.75 5.98 35.83
N GLN A 379 4.43 4.98 36.39
CA GLN A 379 5.03 5.00 37.74
C GLN A 379 5.92 6.23 37.96
N PHE A 380 6.75 6.58 36.98
CA PHE A 380 7.59 7.77 37.05
C PHE A 380 6.77 9.05 37.26
N LEU A 381 5.60 9.17 36.62
CA LEU A 381 4.75 10.35 36.77
C LEU A 381 4.05 10.35 38.13
N ARG A 382 3.58 9.19 38.60
CA ARG A 382 2.93 9.03 39.92
C ARG A 382 3.87 9.32 41.08
N ASP A 383 5.11 8.87 41.00
CA ASP A 383 6.13 9.11 42.03
C ASP A 383 6.57 10.58 42.10
N ASN A 384 6.32 11.35 41.05
CA ASN A 384 6.82 12.71 40.87
C ASN A 384 5.71 13.75 40.67
N LEU A 385 4.51 13.50 41.20
CA LEU A 385 3.35 14.40 41.07
C LEU A 385 3.63 15.83 41.55
N GLU A 386 4.35 16.01 42.67
CA GLU A 386 4.73 17.34 43.17
C GLU A 386 5.66 18.08 42.20
N TRP A 387 6.54 17.34 41.51
CA TRP A 387 7.45 17.91 40.52
C TRP A 387 6.68 18.28 39.24
N LEU A 388 5.77 17.43 38.79
CA LEU A 388 4.87 17.71 37.65
C LEU A 388 3.93 18.89 37.94
N ALA A 389 3.46 19.06 39.17
CA ALA A 389 2.59 20.17 39.56
C ALA A 389 3.27 21.55 39.41
N ARG A 390 4.61 21.60 39.42
CA ARG A 390 5.40 22.83 39.17
C ARG A 390 5.41 23.26 37.71
N ALA A 391 5.02 22.37 36.79
CA ALA A 391 4.86 22.72 35.38
C ALA A 391 3.81 23.83 35.24
N THR A 392 4.01 24.75 34.30
CA THR A 392 3.06 25.84 34.01
C THR A 392 2.73 25.88 32.52
N ASN A 393 1.51 26.31 32.19
CA ASN A 393 1.03 26.50 30.81
C ASN A 393 1.29 25.28 29.91
N TRP A 394 2.07 25.47 28.83
CA TRP A 394 2.40 24.42 27.86
C TRP A 394 3.17 23.23 28.44
N ALA A 395 3.93 23.41 29.53
CA ALA A 395 4.57 22.27 30.18
C ALA A 395 3.53 21.34 30.84
N LYS A 396 2.40 21.89 31.34
CA LYS A 396 1.26 21.07 31.80
C LYS A 396 0.58 20.36 30.63
N PHE A 397 0.39 21.06 29.51
CA PHE A 397 -0.17 20.47 28.29
C PHE A 397 0.67 19.26 27.83
N THR A 398 1.99 19.42 27.71
CA THR A 398 2.90 18.33 27.35
C THR A 398 2.88 17.20 28.37
N ALA A 399 2.82 17.52 29.67
CA ALA A 399 2.75 16.50 30.70
C ALA A 399 1.50 15.63 30.57
N THR A 400 0.34 16.24 30.39
CA THR A 400 -0.90 15.48 30.18
C THR A 400 -0.88 14.72 28.85
N ALA A 401 -0.38 15.34 27.77
CA ALA A 401 -0.23 14.69 26.46
C ALA A 401 0.66 13.44 26.52
N SER A 402 1.69 13.45 27.36
CA SER A 402 2.63 12.34 27.51
C SER A 402 1.99 11.05 28.02
N LEU A 403 0.90 11.15 28.79
CA LEU A 403 0.13 9.97 29.21
C LEU A 403 -0.45 9.24 28.01
N GLY A 404 -0.87 9.95 26.96
CA GLY A 404 -1.38 9.35 25.73
C GLY A 404 -0.35 8.47 25.01
N VAL A 405 0.92 8.83 25.08
CA VAL A 405 2.03 8.04 24.50
C VAL A 405 2.32 6.80 25.36
N ILE A 406 2.35 6.95 26.68
CA ILE A 406 2.58 5.84 27.63
C ILE A 406 1.47 4.79 27.52
N HIS A 407 0.22 5.24 27.34
CA HIS A 407 -0.97 4.40 27.24
C HIS A 407 -1.41 4.14 25.80
N LYS A 408 -0.53 4.35 24.81
CA LYS A 408 -0.82 4.07 23.40
C LYS A 408 -1.28 2.63 23.21
N GLY A 409 -2.40 2.45 22.50
CA GLY A 409 -3.00 1.15 22.22
C GLY A 409 -3.91 0.59 23.33
N HIS A 410 -4.05 1.29 24.47
CA HIS A 410 -4.96 0.86 25.54
C HIS A 410 -6.39 1.38 25.35
N GLU A 411 -7.02 1.02 24.23
CA GLU A 411 -8.24 1.67 23.73
C GLU A 411 -9.46 1.53 24.66
N LYS A 412 -9.67 0.36 25.26
CA LYS A 412 -10.89 0.07 26.04
C LYS A 412 -11.00 0.88 27.33
N GLU A 413 -9.88 1.15 27.99
CA GLU A 413 -9.84 1.85 29.28
C GLU A 413 -9.30 3.27 29.18
N ALA A 414 -8.90 3.72 27.98
CA ALA A 414 -8.31 5.04 27.74
C ALA A 414 -9.14 6.17 28.34
N LEU A 415 -10.46 6.14 28.12
CA LEU A 415 -11.38 7.19 28.57
C LEU A 415 -11.50 7.22 30.11
N ASN A 416 -11.53 6.07 30.76
CA ASN A 416 -11.58 5.97 32.22
C ASN A 416 -10.28 6.49 32.84
N LEU A 417 -9.13 6.10 32.28
CA LEU A 417 -7.82 6.53 32.73
C LEU A 417 -7.62 8.04 32.57
N MET A 418 -8.02 8.59 31.43
CA MET A 418 -7.86 10.01 31.11
C MET A 418 -8.97 10.88 31.71
N SER A 419 -10.03 10.30 32.29
CA SER A 419 -11.18 11.02 32.85
C SER A 419 -10.82 12.09 33.88
N THR A 420 -9.71 11.95 34.60
CA THR A 420 -9.21 12.95 35.56
C THR A 420 -8.65 14.20 34.89
N TYR A 421 -8.22 14.07 33.63
CA TYR A 421 -7.56 15.13 32.86
C TYR A 421 -8.40 15.66 31.69
N LEU A 422 -9.57 15.07 31.44
CA LEU A 422 -10.51 15.52 30.41
C LEU A 422 -11.39 16.68 30.93
N PRO A 423 -11.91 17.53 30.02
CA PRO A 423 -12.82 18.61 30.40
C PRO A 423 -14.03 18.08 31.18
N LYS A 424 -14.36 18.72 32.30
CA LYS A 424 -15.56 18.46 33.10
C LYS A 424 -16.24 19.78 33.42
N ASP A 425 -17.57 19.80 33.41
CA ASP A 425 -18.40 21.00 33.62
C ASP A 425 -18.17 21.72 34.97
N SER A 426 -17.41 21.14 35.90
CA SER A 426 -17.17 21.69 37.25
C SER A 426 -15.83 21.27 37.87
N GLY A 427 -14.72 21.40 37.12
CA GLY A 427 -13.38 21.07 37.61
C GLY A 427 -12.46 22.29 37.80
N PRO A 428 -11.58 22.32 38.83
CA PRO A 428 -10.49 23.31 38.94
C PRO A 428 -9.33 23.00 37.96
N GLY A 429 -9.66 22.49 36.77
CA GLY A 429 -8.72 22.07 35.74
C GLY A 429 -8.07 23.28 35.06
N SER A 430 -6.77 23.17 34.75
CA SER A 430 -6.14 24.13 33.85
C SER A 430 -6.54 23.80 32.41
N ALA A 431 -6.99 24.79 31.63
CA ALA A 431 -7.33 24.62 30.21
C ALA A 431 -6.21 23.94 29.38
N TYR A 432 -4.94 24.13 29.78
CA TYR A 432 -3.79 23.43 29.17
C TYR A 432 -3.78 21.92 29.47
N SER A 433 -4.15 21.52 30.69
CA SER A 433 -4.25 20.10 31.03
C SER A 433 -5.42 19.45 30.31
N GLU A 434 -6.57 20.12 30.25
CA GLU A 434 -7.76 19.63 29.55
C GLU A 434 -7.52 19.46 28.05
N GLY A 435 -6.89 20.47 27.41
CA GLY A 435 -6.44 20.35 26.03
C GLY A 435 -5.41 19.21 25.85
N GLY A 436 -4.45 19.09 26.76
CA GLY A 436 -3.47 18.00 26.74
C GLY A 436 -4.12 16.62 26.89
N GLY A 437 -5.22 16.52 27.64
CA GLY A 437 -6.01 15.31 27.82
C GLY A 437 -6.72 14.87 26.53
N LEU A 438 -7.35 15.82 25.81
CA LEU A 438 -7.95 15.54 24.50
C LEU A 438 -6.90 15.13 23.46
N TYR A 439 -5.72 15.76 23.49
CA TYR A 439 -4.62 15.39 22.61
C TYR A 439 -4.07 13.98 22.93
N ALA A 440 -3.90 13.65 24.21
CA ALA A 440 -3.52 12.31 24.66
C ALA A 440 -4.54 11.25 24.21
N LEU A 441 -5.83 11.54 24.29
CA LEU A 441 -6.87 10.61 23.84
C LEU A 441 -6.75 10.32 22.33
N GLY A 442 -6.49 11.35 21.51
CA GLY A 442 -6.23 11.15 20.08
C GLY A 442 -4.93 10.41 19.78
N LEU A 443 -3.89 10.55 20.61
CA LEU A 443 -2.64 9.78 20.49
C LEU A 443 -2.85 8.29 20.78
N ILE A 444 -3.73 7.95 21.73
CA ILE A 444 -4.07 6.55 22.04
C ILE A 444 -4.82 5.92 20.87
N HIS A 445 -5.79 6.65 20.30
CA HIS A 445 -6.66 6.19 19.21
C HIS A 445 -6.18 6.60 17.81
N ALA A 446 -4.89 6.85 17.63
CA ALA A 446 -4.35 7.25 16.33
C ALA A 446 -4.64 6.16 15.27
N ASN A 447 -5.19 6.56 14.12
CA ASN A 447 -5.72 5.70 13.04
C ASN A 447 -6.92 4.80 13.41
N HIS A 448 -7.28 4.68 14.69
CA HIS A 448 -8.31 3.79 15.24
C HIS A 448 -9.38 4.60 15.98
N GLY A 449 -9.80 5.71 15.36
CA GLY A 449 -10.59 6.73 16.02
C GLY A 449 -12.03 6.35 16.36
N GLY A 450 -12.63 5.35 15.69
CA GLY A 450 -13.97 4.80 15.98
C GLY A 450 -14.98 5.79 16.58
N GLU A 451 -15.55 5.44 17.73
CA GLU A 451 -16.47 6.27 18.52
C GLU A 451 -15.81 7.51 19.15
N ILE A 452 -14.49 7.45 19.40
CA ILE A 452 -13.71 8.54 20.01
C ILE A 452 -13.66 9.76 19.10
N THR A 453 -13.72 9.59 17.78
CA THR A 453 -13.80 10.72 16.84
C THR A 453 -15.05 11.58 17.07
N GLU A 454 -16.19 10.96 17.37
CA GLU A 454 -17.43 11.69 17.65
C GLU A 454 -17.39 12.34 19.03
N TYR A 455 -16.82 11.66 20.03
CA TYR A 455 -16.55 12.24 21.34
C TYR A 455 -15.67 13.50 21.23
N LEU A 456 -14.53 13.41 20.54
CA LEU A 456 -13.60 14.53 20.34
C LEU A 456 -14.24 15.67 19.53
N LEU A 457 -15.08 15.35 18.54
CA LEU A 457 -15.82 16.34 17.77
C LEU A 457 -16.83 17.10 18.64
N ASN A 458 -17.56 16.41 19.51
CA ASN A 458 -18.51 17.05 20.42
C ASN A 458 -17.78 17.93 21.44
N GLN A 459 -16.70 17.43 22.04
CA GLN A 459 -15.84 18.22 22.93
C GLN A 459 -15.27 19.47 22.24
N LEU A 460 -14.96 19.38 20.95
CA LEU A 460 -14.46 20.53 20.18
C LEU A 460 -15.56 21.57 19.90
N LYS A 461 -16.80 21.13 19.66
CA LYS A 461 -17.96 22.03 19.49
C LYS A 461 -18.28 22.80 20.77
N ASP A 462 -18.18 22.13 21.91
CA ASP A 462 -18.46 22.71 23.23
C ASP A 462 -17.26 23.47 23.82
N ALA A 463 -16.08 23.37 23.19
CA ALA A 463 -14.86 23.99 23.69
C ALA A 463 -14.93 25.54 23.69
N SER A 464 -14.77 26.11 24.88
CA SER A 464 -14.79 27.57 25.12
C SER A 464 -13.40 28.22 24.98
N THR A 465 -12.32 27.49 25.26
CA THR A 465 -10.94 28.02 25.28
C THR A 465 -10.10 27.52 24.12
N ASP A 466 -9.16 28.35 23.64
CA ASP A 466 -8.29 28.00 22.52
C ASP A 466 -7.32 26.87 22.83
N MET A 467 -6.93 26.69 24.10
CA MET A 467 -6.05 25.60 24.54
C MET A 467 -6.74 24.24 24.41
N VAL A 468 -8.03 24.18 24.77
CA VAL A 468 -8.84 22.97 24.63
C VAL A 468 -9.10 22.68 23.15
N ARG A 469 -9.40 23.71 22.34
CA ARG A 469 -9.50 23.58 20.88
C ARG A 469 -8.20 23.09 20.25
N HIS A 470 -7.06 23.60 20.69
CA HIS A 470 -5.75 23.18 20.19
C HIS A 470 -5.55 21.66 20.39
N GLY A 471 -5.75 21.17 21.61
CA GLY A 471 -5.63 19.75 21.91
C GLY A 471 -6.70 18.88 21.25
N GLY A 472 -7.95 19.36 21.21
CA GLY A 472 -9.07 18.69 20.56
C GLY A 472 -8.90 18.54 19.05
N CYS A 473 -8.47 19.59 18.34
CA CYS A 473 -8.18 19.54 16.91
C CYS A 473 -7.06 18.56 16.58
N LEU A 474 -5.96 18.59 17.35
CA LEU A 474 -4.85 17.65 17.18
C LEU A 474 -5.30 16.20 17.45
N GLY A 475 -6.05 15.98 18.53
CA GLY A 475 -6.56 14.67 18.87
C GLY A 475 -7.52 14.12 17.81
N LEU A 476 -8.47 14.95 17.35
CA LEU A 476 -9.43 14.58 16.32
C LEU A 476 -8.75 14.26 14.99
N GLY A 477 -7.78 15.08 14.58
CA GLY A 477 -7.00 14.86 13.37
C GLY A 477 -6.21 13.54 13.39
N LEU A 478 -5.64 13.18 14.54
CA LEU A 478 -4.94 11.90 14.71
C LEU A 478 -5.89 10.70 14.71
N ALA A 479 -7.02 10.81 15.40
CA ALA A 479 -8.04 9.76 15.46
C ALA A 479 -8.68 9.51 14.09
N ALA A 480 -8.89 10.56 13.29
CA ALA A 480 -9.47 10.50 11.95
C ALA A 480 -8.42 10.45 10.82
N MET A 481 -7.13 10.25 11.13
CA MET A 481 -6.06 10.28 10.14
C MET A 481 -6.26 9.19 9.08
N GLY A 482 -6.15 9.57 7.79
CA GLY A 482 -6.27 8.62 6.68
C GLY A 482 -7.68 8.08 6.42
N THR A 483 -8.72 8.61 7.09
CA THR A 483 -10.11 8.16 6.92
C THR A 483 -10.88 8.90 5.82
N ALA A 484 -10.33 10.01 5.31
CA ALA A 484 -10.99 10.88 4.32
C ALA A 484 -12.41 11.33 4.72
N ARG A 485 -12.70 11.41 6.03
CA ARG A 485 -13.98 11.89 6.57
C ARG A 485 -14.15 13.37 6.21
N GLN A 486 -15.15 13.66 5.36
CA GLN A 486 -15.49 15.02 4.91
C GLN A 486 -16.36 15.76 5.93
#